data_AF-A0A077PBV4-F1
#
_entry.id   AF-A0A077PBV4-F1
#
_cell.length_a   1.000
_cell.length_b   1.000
_cell.length_c   1.000
_cell.angle_alpha   90.00
_cell.angle_beta   90.00
_cell.angle_gamma   90.00
#
_symmetry.space_group_name_H-M   'P 1'
#
loop_
_entity.id
_entity.type
_entity.pdbx_description
1 polymer ?
#
loop_
_entity_poly.entity_id
_entity_poly.type
_entity_poly.pdbx_seq_one_letter_code
_entity_poly.pdbx_strand_id
1 'polypeptide(L)'
;MSIENININEQKIGKDSVVLGHAEASAVHAVAIGASPRNSKAISEAAIAIGQNQLAGKPGDANIVWPIAIGADSVSNGLASIALGQKVTASASQAVAIGQNSSATEKGSVALGADSIANKPNVISVGKSGHERKIVHVAAGDISNHSTEAVNGQQLYSELAKTNVLLDEKNKQLENKIETLESNIANLTLLNKNNTDDIALLKQRLFDALNY
;
A
#
# COMPACT_ATOMS: atom_id res chain seq x y z
N MET A 1 15.87 16.82 -44.43
CA MET A 1 14.76 17.19 -43.51
C MET A 1 14.55 18.69 -43.68
N SER A 2 13.43 19.11 -44.28
CA SER A 2 13.07 20.53 -44.41
C SER A 2 12.70 21.09 -43.05
N ILE A 3 13.29 22.24 -42.70
CA ILE A 3 13.07 23.02 -41.48
C ILE A 3 11.70 23.72 -41.46
N GLU A 4 10.89 23.61 -42.53
CA GLU A 4 9.56 24.23 -42.63
C GLU A 4 8.51 23.68 -41.64
N ASN A 5 8.75 22.52 -41.02
CA ASN A 5 7.80 21.91 -40.09
C ASN A 5 8.12 22.16 -38.59
N ILE A 6 9.18 22.90 -38.28
CA ILE A 6 9.52 23.28 -36.90
C ILE A 6 8.97 24.69 -36.65
N ASN A 7 7.70 24.78 -36.28
CA ASN A 7 7.06 26.04 -35.94
C ASN A 7 7.69 26.63 -34.66
N ILE A 8 8.61 27.59 -34.82
CA ILE A 8 9.31 28.33 -33.74
C ILE A 8 8.79 29.77 -33.58
N ASN A 9 7.73 30.14 -34.30
CA ASN A 9 7.25 31.52 -34.29
C ASN A 9 6.42 31.79 -33.01
N GLU A 10 6.73 32.90 -32.32
CA GLU A 10 6.06 33.41 -31.09
C GLU A 10 6.30 32.66 -29.77
N GLN A 11 7.52 32.20 -29.52
CA GLN A 11 7.84 31.48 -28.29
C GLN A 11 8.50 32.39 -27.24
N LYS A 12 7.99 32.38 -26.00
CA LYS A 12 8.74 32.91 -24.85
C LYS A 12 9.76 31.85 -24.43
N ILE A 13 11.03 32.21 -24.58
CA ILE A 13 12.18 31.32 -24.40
C ILE A 13 13.05 31.88 -23.28
N GLY A 14 13.18 31.13 -22.20
CA GLY A 14 14.10 31.42 -21.10
C GLY A 14 15.55 31.09 -21.48
N LYS A 15 16.50 31.56 -20.67
CA LYS A 15 17.92 31.27 -20.88
C LYS A 15 18.17 29.75 -20.86
N ASP A 16 18.98 29.25 -21.78
CA ASP A 16 19.39 27.85 -21.88
C ASP A 16 18.20 26.85 -21.99
N SER A 17 17.07 27.29 -22.56
CA SER A 17 15.85 26.49 -22.73
C SER A 17 15.74 25.89 -24.13
N VAL A 18 14.90 24.86 -24.27
CA VAL A 18 14.58 24.20 -25.54
C VAL A 18 13.09 24.34 -25.82
N VAL A 19 12.75 24.82 -27.02
CA VAL A 19 11.35 24.93 -27.46
C VAL A 19 11.16 24.32 -28.85
N LEU A 20 10.11 23.52 -29.00
CA LEU A 20 9.73 22.89 -30.27
C LEU A 20 8.21 22.91 -30.46
N GLY A 21 7.74 23.49 -31.58
CA GLY A 21 6.32 23.52 -31.94
C GLY A 21 5.50 24.55 -31.15
N HIS A 22 4.23 24.26 -30.88
CA HIS A 22 3.36 25.16 -30.11
C HIS A 22 3.70 25.05 -28.62
N ALA A 23 4.67 25.84 -28.16
CA ALA A 23 5.28 25.66 -26.85
C ALA A 23 5.83 26.98 -26.27
N GLU A 24 5.89 27.05 -24.94
CA GLU A 24 6.38 28.16 -24.13
C GLU A 24 7.32 27.56 -23.07
N ALA A 25 8.60 27.93 -23.09
CA ALA A 25 9.57 27.57 -22.05
C ALA A 25 10.14 28.86 -21.44
N SER A 26 9.36 29.55 -20.61
CA SER A 26 9.67 30.92 -20.18
C SER A 26 10.75 31.01 -19.08
N ALA A 27 11.10 29.90 -18.44
CA ALA A 27 12.08 29.85 -17.36
C ALA A 27 13.45 29.34 -17.82
N VAL A 28 14.47 29.56 -16.98
CA VAL A 28 15.84 29.07 -17.25
C VAL A 28 15.86 27.54 -17.27
N HIS A 29 16.63 26.96 -18.20
CA HIS A 29 16.80 25.51 -18.37
C HIS A 29 15.52 24.71 -18.69
N ALA A 30 14.42 25.37 -19.04
CA ALA A 30 13.15 24.71 -19.30
C ALA A 30 13.13 24.00 -20.67
N VAL A 31 12.32 22.95 -20.80
CA VAL A 31 12.09 22.23 -22.06
C VAL A 31 10.60 22.19 -22.35
N ALA A 32 10.17 22.75 -23.48
CA ALA A 32 8.78 22.70 -23.92
C ALA A 32 8.68 22.17 -25.35
N ILE A 33 8.00 21.04 -25.52
CA ILE A 33 7.69 20.45 -26.83
C ILE A 33 6.17 20.37 -26.94
N GLY A 34 5.59 21.00 -27.96
CA GLY A 34 4.14 21.07 -28.06
C GLY A 34 3.58 20.96 -29.47
N ALA A 35 2.31 20.58 -29.52
CA ALA A 35 1.54 20.39 -30.74
C ALA A 35 0.35 21.35 -30.78
N SER A 36 0.01 21.83 -31.97
CA SER A 36 -1.17 22.68 -32.20
C SER A 36 -2.46 21.99 -31.74
N PRO A 37 -3.51 22.76 -31.39
CA PRO A 37 -3.58 24.22 -31.34
C PRO A 37 -3.20 24.86 -29.99
N ARG A 38 -2.85 24.08 -28.95
CA ARG A 38 -2.63 24.62 -27.59
C ARG A 38 -1.20 24.43 -27.12
N ASN A 39 -0.64 25.49 -26.53
CA ASN A 39 0.76 25.50 -26.14
C ASN A 39 1.08 24.48 -25.03
N SER A 40 2.22 23.81 -25.18
CA SER A 40 3.01 23.24 -24.09
C SER A 40 3.57 24.36 -23.22
N LYS A 41 3.49 24.27 -21.89
CA LYS A 41 3.99 25.32 -20.99
C LYS A 41 4.96 24.79 -19.95
N ALA A 42 6.25 25.04 -20.11
CA ALA A 42 7.29 24.83 -19.09
C ALA A 42 7.72 26.19 -18.51
N ILE A 43 7.10 26.60 -17.40
CA ILE A 43 7.20 27.99 -16.91
C ILE A 43 8.01 28.15 -15.62
N SER A 44 8.42 27.03 -15.03
CA SER A 44 9.25 26.96 -13.82
C SER A 44 10.69 26.56 -14.19
N GLU A 45 11.67 26.91 -13.34
CA GLU A 45 13.08 26.57 -13.61
C GLU A 45 13.25 25.07 -13.82
N ALA A 46 13.97 24.71 -14.89
CA ALA A 46 14.24 23.33 -15.29
C ALA A 46 12.98 22.44 -15.40
N ALA A 47 11.82 23.04 -15.71
CA ALA A 47 10.59 22.34 -15.99
C ALA A 47 10.63 21.63 -17.35
N ILE A 48 9.93 20.50 -17.47
CA ILE A 48 9.75 19.77 -18.74
C ILE A 48 8.26 19.66 -19.05
N ALA A 49 7.84 20.18 -20.20
CA ALA A 49 6.47 20.10 -20.69
C ALA A 49 6.42 19.48 -22.09
N ILE A 50 5.77 18.33 -22.27
CA ILE A 50 5.68 17.63 -23.57
C ILE A 50 4.25 17.21 -23.87
N GLY A 51 3.70 17.66 -25.00
CA GLY A 51 2.32 17.39 -25.42
C GLY A 51 1.51 18.65 -25.73
N GLN A 52 0.19 18.51 -25.77
CA GLN A 52 -0.76 19.61 -25.99
C GLN A 52 -1.41 20.06 -24.66
N ASN A 53 -1.49 21.37 -24.41
CA ASN A 53 -2.25 21.96 -23.30
C ASN A 53 -1.83 21.55 -21.87
N GLN A 54 -0.57 21.17 -21.68
CA GLN A 54 -0.01 20.82 -20.37
C GLN A 54 0.69 22.01 -19.71
N LEU A 55 0.84 21.92 -18.39
CA LEU A 55 1.52 22.90 -17.56
C LEU A 55 2.54 22.21 -16.65
N ALA A 56 3.82 22.48 -16.87
CA ALA A 56 4.90 22.19 -15.94
C ALA A 56 5.36 23.50 -15.28
N GLY A 57 4.96 23.69 -14.03
CA GLY A 57 5.24 24.88 -13.24
C GLY A 57 4.00 25.57 -12.69
N LYS A 58 4.23 26.61 -11.89
CA LYS A 58 3.18 27.37 -11.22
C LYS A 58 3.43 28.88 -11.40
N PRO A 59 2.52 29.62 -12.06
CA PRO A 59 2.71 31.06 -12.25
C PRO A 59 2.86 31.79 -10.92
N GLY A 60 3.86 32.67 -10.82
CA GLY A 60 4.08 33.50 -9.64
C GLY A 60 4.72 32.79 -8.44
N ASP A 61 5.11 31.52 -8.56
CA ASP A 61 5.75 30.76 -7.48
C ASP A 61 7.15 30.28 -7.90
N ALA A 62 8.15 31.11 -7.60
CA ALA A 62 9.55 30.83 -7.92
C ALA A 62 10.14 29.64 -7.14
N ASN A 63 9.45 29.16 -6.09
CA ASN A 63 9.91 27.99 -5.33
C ASN A 63 9.55 26.67 -6.03
N ILE A 64 8.69 26.70 -7.06
CA ILE A 64 8.38 25.52 -7.85
C ILE A 64 9.43 25.38 -8.95
N VAL A 65 10.33 24.42 -8.77
CA VAL A 65 11.39 24.05 -9.70
C VAL A 65 11.32 22.55 -10.02
N TRP A 66 11.85 22.15 -11.17
CA TRP A 66 11.89 20.75 -11.65
C TRP A 66 10.55 20.01 -11.88
N PRO A 67 9.41 20.65 -12.18
CA PRO A 67 8.19 19.91 -12.50
C PRO A 67 8.28 19.27 -13.90
N ILE A 68 7.70 18.08 -14.07
CA ILE A 68 7.64 17.36 -15.34
C ILE A 68 6.18 17.07 -15.68
N ALA A 69 5.66 17.63 -16.77
CA ALA A 69 4.32 17.34 -17.30
C ALA A 69 4.43 16.77 -18.72
N ILE A 70 4.09 15.49 -18.89
CA ILE A 70 4.18 14.80 -20.18
C ILE A 70 2.84 14.13 -20.48
N GLY A 71 2.23 14.52 -21.60
CA GLY A 71 0.90 14.05 -22.03
C GLY A 71 -0.12 15.17 -22.06
N ALA A 72 -1.10 15.05 -22.95
CA ALA A 72 -2.08 16.12 -23.19
C ALA A 72 -2.88 16.45 -21.92
N ASP A 73 -3.08 17.73 -21.65
CA ASP A 73 -3.81 18.25 -20.48
C ASP A 73 -3.19 17.84 -19.12
N SER A 74 -1.94 17.39 -19.07
CA SER A 74 -1.26 17.10 -17.80
C SER A 74 -0.85 18.38 -17.06
N VAL A 75 -0.85 18.34 -15.73
CA VAL A 75 -0.48 19.47 -14.88
C VAL A 75 0.48 18.97 -13.81
N SER A 76 1.70 19.50 -13.82
CA SER A 76 2.72 19.30 -12.80
C SER A 76 3.08 20.66 -12.22
N ASN A 77 2.50 21.03 -11.09
CA ASN A 77 2.68 22.37 -10.50
C ASN A 77 3.13 22.33 -9.02
N GLY A 78 3.58 21.17 -8.56
CA GLY A 78 4.29 21.00 -7.29
C GLY A 78 5.81 21.05 -7.47
N LEU A 79 6.54 21.39 -6.40
CA LEU A 79 8.00 21.36 -6.38
C LEU A 79 8.48 19.94 -6.69
N ALA A 80 9.33 19.76 -7.71
CA ALA A 80 9.84 18.45 -8.14
C ALA A 80 8.74 17.40 -8.40
N SER A 81 7.56 17.82 -8.88
CA SER A 81 6.46 16.90 -9.17
C SER A 81 6.56 16.31 -10.59
N ILE A 82 5.93 15.15 -10.80
CA ILE A 82 5.90 14.45 -12.09
C ILE A 82 4.45 14.08 -12.43
N ALA A 83 3.95 14.53 -13.58
CA ALA A 83 2.67 14.15 -14.17
C ALA A 83 2.90 13.49 -15.54
N LEU A 84 2.64 12.19 -15.66
CA LEU A 84 2.85 11.42 -16.89
C LEU A 84 1.56 10.73 -17.37
N GLY A 85 1.01 11.19 -18.48
CA GLY A 85 -0.22 10.69 -19.11
C GLY A 85 -1.17 11.81 -19.50
N GLN A 86 -2.32 11.46 -20.09
CA GLN A 86 -3.35 12.46 -20.41
C GLN A 86 -4.15 12.86 -19.16
N LYS A 87 -4.43 14.16 -18.97
CA LYS A 87 -5.25 14.69 -17.85
C LYS A 87 -4.72 14.30 -16.46
N VAL A 88 -3.41 14.19 -16.32
CA VAL A 88 -2.76 13.84 -15.06
C VAL A 88 -2.52 15.08 -14.21
N THR A 89 -2.70 14.98 -12.89
CA THR A 89 -2.39 16.09 -11.97
C THR A 89 -1.38 15.65 -10.91
N ALA A 90 -0.25 16.33 -10.82
CA ALA A 90 0.73 16.20 -9.74
C ALA A 90 1.01 17.57 -9.12
N SER A 91 0.25 17.91 -8.07
CA SER A 91 0.15 19.29 -7.58
C SER A 91 0.82 19.58 -6.24
N ALA A 92 1.31 18.55 -5.55
CA ALA A 92 2.05 18.70 -4.32
C ALA A 92 3.55 18.53 -4.51
N SER A 93 4.32 19.00 -3.53
CA SER A 93 5.77 18.81 -3.49
C SER A 93 6.12 17.32 -3.55
N GLN A 94 7.02 16.96 -4.46
CA GLN A 94 7.51 15.59 -4.69
C GLN A 94 6.40 14.59 -5.08
N ALA A 95 5.24 15.09 -5.53
CA ALA A 95 4.14 14.23 -5.97
C ALA A 95 4.43 13.62 -7.35
N VAL A 96 4.06 12.35 -7.53
CA VAL A 96 4.21 11.63 -8.79
C VAL A 96 2.86 11.05 -9.19
N ALA A 97 2.36 11.37 -10.37
CA ALA A 97 1.14 10.80 -10.92
C ALA A 97 1.43 10.22 -12.31
N ILE A 98 1.08 8.95 -12.53
CA ILE A 98 1.36 8.21 -13.76
C ILE A 98 0.10 7.47 -14.20
N GLY A 99 -0.35 7.74 -15.43
CA GLY A 99 -1.52 7.11 -16.06
C GLY A 99 -2.69 8.09 -16.21
N GLN A 100 -3.49 7.91 -17.26
CA GLN A 100 -4.59 8.82 -17.61
C GLN A 100 -5.48 9.17 -16.40
N ASN A 101 -5.81 10.44 -16.20
CA ASN A 101 -6.65 10.94 -15.08
C ASN A 101 -6.11 10.64 -13.66
N SER A 102 -4.86 10.16 -13.51
CA SER A 102 -4.28 9.97 -12.18
C SER A 102 -4.02 11.32 -11.50
N SER A 103 -4.13 11.33 -10.16
CA SER A 103 -4.02 12.55 -9.36
C SER A 103 -3.24 12.30 -8.07
N ALA A 104 -2.12 13.00 -7.92
CA ALA A 104 -1.30 13.03 -6.71
C ALA A 104 -1.26 14.46 -6.15
N THR A 105 -2.00 14.69 -5.06
CA THR A 105 -2.25 16.04 -4.52
C THR A 105 -1.65 16.27 -3.15
N GLU A 106 -0.92 15.30 -2.61
CA GLU A 106 -0.32 15.35 -1.29
C GLU A 106 1.20 15.19 -1.34
N LYS A 107 1.90 15.72 -0.33
CA LYS A 107 3.37 15.75 -0.32
C LYS A 107 3.95 14.32 -0.39
N GLY A 108 4.87 14.10 -1.33
CA GLY A 108 5.54 12.81 -1.52
C GLY A 108 4.60 11.66 -1.90
N SER A 109 3.39 11.95 -2.38
CA SER A 109 2.44 10.92 -2.77
C SER A 109 2.65 10.45 -4.21
N VAL A 110 2.37 9.17 -4.47
CA VAL A 110 2.49 8.55 -5.80
C VAL A 110 1.13 7.97 -6.20
N ALA A 111 0.53 8.45 -7.28
CA ALA A 111 -0.64 7.85 -7.92
C ALA A 111 -0.20 7.02 -9.13
N LEU A 112 -0.36 5.70 -9.07
CA LEU A 112 0.17 4.77 -10.07
C LEU A 112 -0.96 4.00 -10.79
N GLY A 113 -1.18 4.34 -12.06
CA GLY A 113 -2.18 3.75 -12.95
C GLY A 113 -3.33 4.72 -13.25
N ALA A 114 -4.05 4.46 -14.34
CA ALA A 114 -5.17 5.31 -14.76
C ALA A 114 -6.21 5.51 -13.65
N ASP A 115 -6.77 6.71 -13.51
CA ASP A 115 -7.77 7.08 -12.49
C ASP A 115 -7.34 6.87 -11.02
N SER A 116 -6.05 6.62 -10.74
CA SER A 116 -5.56 6.45 -9.37
C SER A 116 -5.51 7.79 -8.64
N ILE A 117 -5.85 7.80 -7.35
CA ILE A 117 -5.89 9.01 -6.52
C ILE A 117 -5.00 8.79 -5.30
N ALA A 118 -3.95 9.60 -5.17
CA ALA A 118 -3.06 9.63 -4.01
C ALA A 118 -3.28 10.94 -3.22
N ASN A 119 -4.28 10.88 -2.34
CA ASN A 119 -4.76 12.00 -1.51
C ASN A 119 -4.33 11.90 -0.04
N LYS A 120 -3.19 11.24 0.22
CA LYS A 120 -2.51 11.21 1.53
C LYS A 120 -1.02 11.45 1.35
N PRO A 121 -0.32 12.08 2.30
CA PRO A 121 1.11 12.31 2.20
C PRO A 121 1.89 10.99 2.33
N ASN A 122 3.01 10.86 1.62
CA ASN A 122 3.95 9.73 1.70
C ASN A 122 3.31 8.35 1.46
N VAL A 123 2.42 8.22 0.47
CA VAL A 123 1.81 6.95 0.08
C VAL A 123 1.97 6.65 -1.40
N ILE A 124 1.91 5.38 -1.76
CA ILE A 124 1.68 4.94 -3.13
C ILE A 124 0.24 4.44 -3.23
N SER A 125 -0.59 5.11 -4.01
CA SER A 125 -1.93 4.68 -4.36
C SER A 125 -1.92 4.01 -5.73
N VAL A 126 -2.32 2.75 -5.78
CA VAL A 126 -2.47 1.97 -7.02
C VAL A 126 -3.90 2.00 -7.57
N GLY A 127 -4.77 2.88 -7.04
CA GLY A 127 -6.18 2.94 -7.42
C GLY A 127 -6.92 4.09 -6.73
N LYS A 128 -8.22 3.90 -6.50
CA LYS A 128 -9.06 4.80 -5.69
C LYS A 128 -10.14 4.00 -4.99
N SER A 129 -10.88 4.62 -4.07
CA SER A 129 -12.00 3.99 -3.37
C SER A 129 -12.96 3.29 -4.34
N GLY A 130 -13.22 2.00 -4.11
CA GLY A 130 -14.09 1.15 -4.93
C GLY A 130 -13.50 0.74 -6.28
N HIS A 131 -12.24 1.10 -6.55
CA HIS A 131 -11.49 0.76 -7.77
C HIS A 131 -10.05 0.35 -7.38
N GLU A 132 -9.94 -0.55 -6.42
CA GLU A 132 -8.69 -1.09 -5.95
C GLU A 132 -8.06 -2.01 -7.01
N ARG A 133 -6.72 -2.08 -7.02
CA ARG A 133 -5.98 -2.97 -7.90
C ARG A 133 -5.26 -4.04 -7.10
N LYS A 134 -5.12 -5.21 -7.71
CA LYS A 134 -4.22 -6.26 -7.20
C LYS A 134 -2.78 -5.90 -7.55
N ILE A 135 -1.88 -6.10 -6.60
CA ILE A 135 -0.43 -6.10 -6.83
C ILE A 135 -0.01 -7.56 -6.94
N VAL A 136 0.48 -7.96 -8.10
CA VAL A 136 0.81 -9.36 -8.43
C VAL A 136 2.30 -9.51 -8.73
N HIS A 137 2.80 -10.74 -8.71
CA HIS A 137 4.23 -11.07 -8.88
C HIS A 137 5.13 -10.46 -7.80
N VAL A 138 4.62 -10.37 -6.57
CA VAL A 138 5.38 -9.96 -5.39
C VAL A 138 6.14 -11.18 -4.86
N ALA A 139 7.48 -11.12 -4.90
CA ALA A 139 8.33 -12.12 -4.27
C ALA A 139 8.05 -12.18 -2.75
N ALA A 140 8.41 -13.28 -2.09
CA ALA A 140 8.25 -13.36 -0.65
C ALA A 140 9.15 -12.32 0.03
N GLY A 141 8.57 -11.49 0.89
CA GLY A 141 9.34 -10.53 1.68
C GLY A 141 10.03 -11.18 2.89
N ASP A 142 10.96 -10.50 3.53
CA ASP A 142 11.46 -10.94 4.84
C ASP A 142 10.35 -10.87 5.90
N ILE A 143 10.23 -11.90 6.75
CA ILE A 143 9.29 -11.92 7.88
C ILE A 143 10.10 -11.79 9.16
N SER A 144 10.25 -10.56 9.62
CA SER A 144 10.92 -10.21 10.87
C SER A 144 10.27 -8.97 11.49
N ASN A 145 10.53 -8.71 12.78
CA ASN A 145 10.03 -7.54 13.50
C ASN A 145 10.65 -6.19 13.05
N HIS A 146 11.59 -6.23 12.10
CA HIS A 146 12.23 -5.07 11.51
C HIS A 146 11.99 -4.98 9.99
N SER A 147 11.25 -5.92 9.39
CA SER A 147 10.98 -5.94 7.96
C SER A 147 10.08 -4.78 7.54
N THR A 148 10.39 -4.19 6.39
CA THR A 148 9.56 -3.18 5.70
C THR A 148 9.11 -3.67 4.33
N GLU A 149 9.20 -4.98 4.08
CA GLU A 149 8.89 -5.58 2.80
C GLU A 149 7.41 -5.95 2.68
N ALA A 150 6.90 -6.05 1.45
CA ALA A 150 5.54 -6.51 1.20
C ALA A 150 5.44 -8.03 1.41
N VAL A 151 4.54 -8.46 2.28
CA VAL A 151 4.21 -9.89 2.48
C VAL A 151 3.24 -10.35 1.40
N ASN A 152 3.55 -11.44 0.71
CA ASN A 152 2.68 -12.00 -0.32
C ASN A 152 1.72 -13.07 0.22
N GLY A 153 0.78 -13.53 -0.61
CA GLY A 153 -0.23 -14.50 -0.21
C GLY A 153 0.31 -15.87 0.23
N GLN A 154 1.42 -16.34 -0.35
CA GLN A 154 2.03 -17.61 0.03
C GLN A 154 2.56 -17.58 1.47
N GLN A 155 3.15 -16.46 1.87
CA GLN A 155 3.65 -16.27 3.23
C GLN A 155 2.52 -16.26 4.25
N LEU A 156 1.47 -15.48 4.00
CA LEU A 156 0.28 -15.44 4.87
C LEU A 156 -0.35 -16.83 5.01
N TYR A 157 -0.48 -17.57 3.91
CA TYR A 157 -0.99 -18.94 3.93
C TYR A 157 -0.10 -19.89 4.76
N SER A 158 1.22 -19.81 4.60
CA SER A 158 2.18 -20.60 5.36
C SER A 158 2.09 -20.34 6.86
N GLU A 159 2.05 -19.07 7.29
CA GLU A 159 1.94 -18.73 8.71
C GLU A 159 0.59 -19.14 9.32
N LEU A 160 -0.51 -19.04 8.55
CA LEU A 160 -1.82 -19.54 8.98
C LEU A 160 -1.81 -21.07 9.15
N ALA A 161 -1.17 -21.80 8.22
CA ALA A 161 -1.04 -23.25 8.32
C ALA A 161 -0.24 -23.67 9.56
N LYS A 162 0.89 -23.00 9.85
CA LYS A 162 1.68 -23.23 11.08
C LYS A 162 0.84 -22.99 12.35
N THR A 163 0.05 -21.93 12.36
CA THR A 163 -0.82 -21.58 13.48
C THR A 163 -1.90 -22.64 13.72
N ASN A 164 -2.51 -23.17 12.66
CA ASN A 164 -3.52 -24.24 12.77
C ASN A 164 -2.92 -25.53 13.34
N VAL A 165 -1.73 -25.94 12.86
CA VAL A 165 -1.03 -27.12 13.41
C VAL A 165 -0.74 -26.94 14.90
N LEU A 166 -0.25 -25.76 15.31
CA LEU A 166 0.00 -25.47 16.71
C LEU A 166 -1.29 -25.53 17.55
N LEU A 167 -2.41 -25.05 17.02
CA LEU A 167 -3.70 -25.12 17.71
C LEU A 167 -4.15 -26.57 17.90
N ASP A 168 -4.03 -27.40 16.87
CA ASP A 168 -4.37 -28.83 16.95
C ASP A 168 -3.50 -29.56 17.98
N GLU A 169 -2.20 -29.27 18.01
CA GLU A 169 -1.29 -29.79 19.04
C GLU A 169 -1.71 -29.37 20.45
N LYS A 170 -2.12 -28.11 20.64
CA LYS A 170 -2.61 -27.61 21.94
C LYS A 170 -3.93 -28.25 22.33
N ASN A 171 -4.84 -28.48 21.40
CA ASN A 171 -6.11 -29.17 21.67
C ASN A 171 -5.87 -30.61 22.12
N LYS A 172 -5.00 -31.34 21.41
CA LYS A 172 -4.62 -32.70 21.82
C LYS A 172 -3.95 -32.74 23.20
N GLN A 173 -3.12 -31.75 23.52
CA GLN A 173 -2.53 -31.61 24.85
C GLN A 173 -3.60 -31.39 25.93
N LEU A 174 -4.67 -30.66 25.62
CA LEU A 174 -5.81 -30.47 26.52
C LEU A 174 -6.64 -31.73 26.66
N GLU A 175 -6.94 -32.43 25.56
CA GLU A 175 -7.66 -33.72 25.55
C GLU A 175 -6.96 -34.75 26.44
N ASN A 176 -5.65 -34.94 26.30
CA ASN A 176 -4.88 -35.85 27.15
C ASN A 176 -4.93 -35.47 28.64
N LYS A 177 -4.92 -34.16 28.95
CA LYS A 177 -5.05 -33.68 30.34
C LYS A 177 -6.45 -33.96 30.88
N ILE A 178 -7.48 -33.82 30.06
CA ILE A 178 -8.87 -34.15 30.41
C ILE A 178 -8.98 -35.65 30.70
N GLU A 179 -8.49 -36.52 29.81
CA GLU A 179 -8.49 -37.98 30.02
C GLU A 179 -7.79 -38.39 31.33
N THR A 180 -6.66 -37.74 31.64
CA THR A 180 -5.94 -37.97 32.90
C THR A 180 -6.79 -37.56 34.12
N LEU A 181 -7.46 -36.41 34.05
CA LEU A 181 -8.36 -35.95 35.11
C LEU A 181 -9.56 -36.89 35.28
N GLU A 182 -10.15 -37.37 34.18
CA GLU A 182 -11.25 -38.33 34.20
C GLU A 182 -10.84 -39.65 34.87
N SER A 183 -9.65 -40.18 34.56
CA SER A 183 -9.11 -41.38 35.23
C SER A 183 -8.90 -41.16 36.73
N ASN A 184 -8.35 -40.01 37.12
CA ASN A 184 -8.16 -39.66 38.53
C ASN A 184 -9.51 -39.57 39.27
N ILE A 185 -10.53 -38.95 38.65
CA ILE A 185 -11.88 -38.88 39.21
C ILE A 185 -12.46 -40.29 39.38
N ALA A 186 -12.35 -41.16 38.38
CA ALA A 186 -12.84 -42.54 38.47
C ALA A 186 -12.18 -43.33 39.62
N ASN A 187 -10.86 -43.20 39.78
CA ASN A 187 -10.12 -43.82 40.89
C ASN A 187 -10.60 -43.32 42.26
N LEU A 188 -10.82 -42.00 42.39
CA LEU A 188 -11.36 -41.40 43.61
C LEU A 188 -12.78 -41.85 43.92
N THR A 189 -13.64 -41.98 42.90
CA THR A 189 -15.00 -42.52 43.05
C THR A 189 -14.98 -43.95 43.56
N LEU A 190 -14.10 -44.81 43.01
CA LEU A 190 -13.95 -46.19 43.45
C LEU A 190 -13.45 -46.27 44.90
N LEU A 191 -12.44 -45.47 45.26
CA LEU A 191 -11.92 -45.40 46.63
C LEU A 191 -13.00 -44.98 47.63
N ASN A 192 -13.80 -43.96 47.30
CA ASN A 192 -14.91 -43.51 48.13
C ASN A 192 -15.99 -44.60 48.31
N LYS A 193 -16.27 -45.38 47.27
CA LYS A 193 -17.19 -46.51 47.35
C LYS A 193 -16.67 -47.57 48.32
N ASN A 194 -15.42 -47.99 48.16
CA ASN A 194 -14.79 -48.98 49.06
C ASN A 194 -14.82 -48.49 50.52
N ASN A 195 -14.46 -47.23 50.77
CA ASN A 195 -14.54 -46.65 52.11
C ASN A 195 -15.98 -46.67 52.67
N THR A 196 -16.98 -46.42 51.83
CA THR A 196 -18.39 -46.46 52.23
C THR A 196 -18.84 -47.88 52.58
N ASP A 197 -18.45 -48.86 51.77
CA ASP A 197 -18.73 -50.28 51.97
C ASP A 197 -18.04 -50.80 53.26
N ASP A 198 -16.79 -50.42 53.49
CA ASP A 198 -16.04 -50.75 54.71
C ASP A 198 -16.71 -50.15 55.96
N ILE A 199 -17.15 -48.89 55.90
CA ILE A 199 -17.89 -48.24 56.99
C ILE A 199 -19.21 -48.97 57.26
N ALA A 200 -19.93 -49.37 56.20
CA ALA A 200 -21.18 -50.12 56.35
C ALA A 200 -20.96 -51.48 57.01
N LEU A 201 -19.91 -52.21 56.60
CA LEU A 201 -19.51 -53.47 57.20
C LEU A 201 -19.11 -53.31 58.67
N LEU A 202 -18.35 -52.25 58.99
CA LEU A 202 -17.93 -51.95 60.36
C LEU A 202 -19.13 -51.66 61.26
N LYS A 203 -20.10 -50.88 60.76
CA LYS A 203 -21.37 -50.60 61.46
C LYS A 203 -22.16 -51.88 61.71
N GLN A 204 -22.26 -52.77 60.72
CA GLN A 204 -22.95 -54.05 60.88
C GLN A 204 -22.29 -54.93 61.94
N ARG A 205 -20.96 -55.10 61.88
CA ARG A 205 -20.21 -55.87 62.87
C ARG A 205 -20.36 -55.32 64.29
N LEU A 206 -20.39 -53.99 64.44
CA LEU A 206 -20.63 -53.34 65.73
C LEU A 206 -22.05 -53.62 66.23
N PHE A 207 -23.06 -53.53 65.36
CA PHE A 207 -24.45 -53.85 65.70
C PHE A 207 -24.59 -55.31 66.15
N ASP A 208 -23.99 -56.25 65.42
CA ASP A 208 -24.00 -57.67 65.78
C ASP A 208 -23.31 -57.90 67.14
N ALA A 209 -22.16 -57.27 67.39
CA ALA A 209 -21.41 -57.42 68.64
C ALA A 209 -22.10 -56.84 69.88
N LEU A 210 -23.01 -55.87 69.72
CA LEU A 210 -23.74 -55.22 70.82
C LEU A 210 -25.06 -55.94 71.19
N ASN A 211 -25.55 -56.83 70.35
CA ASN A 211 -26.83 -57.55 70.54
C ASN A 211 -26.67 -59.00 71.01
N TYR A 212 -25.44 -59.44 71.32
CA TYR A 212 -25.13 -60.69 72.03
C TYR A 212 -24.80 -60.41 73.49
#